data_AF-A0A1G7S866-F1
#
_entry.id   AF-A0A1G7S866-F1
#
_cell.length_a   1.000
_cell.length_b   1.000
_cell.length_c   1.000
_cell.angle_alpha   90.00
_cell.angle_beta   90.00
_cell.angle_gamma   90.00
#
_symmetry.space_group_name_H-M   'P 1'
#
loop_
_entity.id
_entity.type
_entity.pdbx_description
1 polymer ?
#
loop_
_entity_poly.entity_id
_entity_poly.type
_entity_poly.pdbx_seq_one_letter_code
_entity_poly.pdbx_strand_id
1 'polypeptide(L)' 'MTEPTTLALKAKALLDAVDFDQHGRMVAGQFVGGNGGLISRETIRAADELRKVLEASQ' A
#
# COMPACT_ATOMS: atom_id res chain seq x y z
N MET A 1 -2.56 10.61 22.25
CA MET A 1 -2.23 9.99 20.95
C MET A 1 -3.02 10.74 19.91
N THR A 2 -2.39 11.28 18.88
CA THR A 2 -3.08 11.96 17.77
C THR A 2 -3.53 10.90 16.76
N GLU A 3 -4.80 10.93 16.39
CA GLU A 3 -5.34 10.04 15.34
C GLU A 3 -4.64 10.33 14.01
N PRO A 4 -4.26 9.30 13.24
CA PRO A 4 -3.63 9.49 11.94
C PRO A 4 -4.61 10.10 10.93
N THR A 5 -4.14 11.06 10.15
CA THR A 5 -4.94 11.69 9.09
C THR A 5 -5.26 10.70 7.97
N THR A 6 -6.34 10.94 7.21
CA THR A 6 -6.67 10.15 6.02
C THR A 6 -5.49 10.06 5.05
N LEU A 7 -4.72 11.15 4.90
CA LEU A 7 -3.51 11.18 4.09
C LEU A 7 -2.45 10.19 4.61
N ALA A 8 -2.15 10.23 5.91
CA ALA A 8 -1.16 9.32 6.51
C ALA A 8 -1.59 7.84 6.37
N LEU A 9 -2.88 7.56 6.52
CA LEU A 9 -3.44 6.22 6.35
C LEU A 9 -3.30 5.71 4.91
N LYS A 10 -3.65 6.54 3.91
CA LYS A 10 -3.52 6.14 2.49
C LYS A 10 -2.07 6.03 2.04
N ALA A 11 -1.19 6.91 2.53
CA ALA A 11 0.24 6.82 2.25
C ALA A 11 0.84 5.53 2.82
N LYS A 12 0.48 5.17 4.06
CA LYS A 12 0.89 3.90 4.66
C LYS A 12 0.38 2.70 3.86
N ALA A 13 -0.89 2.73 3.42
CA ALA A 13 -1.45 1.64 2.62
C ALA A 13 -0.68 1.40 1.31
N LEU A 14 -0.23 2.47 0.64
CA LEU A 14 0.63 2.36 -0.54
C LEU A 14 1.99 1.77 -0.21
N LEU A 15 2.64 2.23 0.87
CA LEU A 15 3.94 1.69 1.31
C LEU A 15 3.85 0.20 1.64
N ASP A 16 2.80 -0.21 2.35
CA ASP A 16 2.59 -1.62 2.72
C ASP A 16 2.36 -2.50 1.46
N ALA A 17 1.70 -1.96 0.43
CA ALA A 17 1.49 -2.68 -0.84
C ALA A 17 2.80 -2.84 -1.64
N VAL A 18 3.62 -1.78 -1.71
CA VAL A 18 4.95 -1.83 -2.34
C VAL A 18 5.87 -2.81 -1.61
N ASP A 19 5.88 -2.77 -0.27
CA ASP A 19 6.67 -3.68 0.55
C ASP A 19 6.26 -5.15 0.31
N PHE A 20 4.95 -5.41 0.22
CA PHE A 20 4.44 -6.73 -0.10
C PHE A 20 4.80 -7.21 -1.52
N ASP A 21 4.78 -6.34 -2.52
CA ASP A 21 5.22 -6.68 -3.89
C ASP A 21 6.72 -7.00 -3.94
N GLN A 22 7.53 -6.29 -3.13
CA GLN A 22 8.97 -6.46 -3.06
C GLN A 22 9.37 -7.72 -2.28
N HIS A 23 8.80 -7.90 -1.09
CA HIS A 23 9.29 -8.89 -0.12
C HIS A 23 8.35 -10.06 0.10
N GLY A 24 7.08 -9.93 -0.27
CA GLY A 24 6.04 -10.88 0.13
C GLY A 24 5.91 -10.96 1.65
N ARG A 25 5.14 -11.94 2.14
CA ARG A 25 5.06 -12.26 3.57
C ARG A 25 4.55 -13.67 3.78
N MET A 26 4.82 -14.22 4.96
CA MET A 26 4.24 -15.48 5.41
C MET A 26 2.81 -15.24 5.91
N VAL A 27 1.83 -15.95 5.33
CA VAL A 27 0.44 -15.96 5.78
C VAL A 27 0.02 -17.41 5.99
N ALA A 28 -0.39 -17.76 7.21
CA ALA A 28 -0.81 -19.12 7.57
C ALA A 28 0.19 -20.22 7.16
N GLY A 29 1.49 -19.94 7.26
CA GLY A 29 2.56 -20.89 6.90
C GLY A 29 2.89 -20.96 5.40
N GLN A 30 2.25 -20.16 4.55
CA GLN A 30 2.54 -20.06 3.12
C GLN A 30 3.18 -18.70 2.78
N PHE A 31 4.19 -18.71 1.90
CA PHE A 31 4.73 -17.47 1.34
C PHE A 31 3.78 -16.93 0.27
N VAL A 32 3.34 -15.69 0.45
CA VAL A 32 2.39 -15.01 -0.45
C VAL A 32 2.96 -13.65 -0.84
N GLY A 33 2.81 -13.27 -2.11
CA GLY A 33 3.36 -12.01 -2.64
C GLY A 33 4.80 -12.14 -3.06
N GLY A 34 5.55 -11.03 -3.02
CA GLY A 34 6.95 -11.02 -3.41
C GLY A 34 7.13 -11.28 -4.90
N ASN A 35 6.37 -10.56 -5.74
CA ASN A 35 6.35 -10.69 -7.20
C ASN A 35 7.69 -10.24 -7.85
N GLY A 36 8.83 -10.36 -7.16
CA GLY A 36 10.12 -9.84 -7.58
C GLY A 36 10.15 -8.31 -7.69
N GLY A 37 9.30 -7.61 -6.92
CA GLY A 37 9.13 -6.15 -7.05
C GLY A 37 8.25 -5.72 -8.22
N LEU A 38 7.59 -6.65 -8.92
CA LEU A 38 6.59 -6.30 -9.94
C LEU A 38 5.35 -5.71 -9.27
N ILE A 39 4.88 -4.58 -9.81
CA ILE A 39 3.72 -3.85 -9.30
C ILE A 39 2.43 -4.67 -9.50
N SER A 40 1.75 -4.96 -8.39
CA SER A 40 0.45 -5.62 -8.40
C SER A 40 -0.71 -4.66 -8.67
N ARG A 41 -1.89 -5.24 -8.94
CA ARG A 41 -3.14 -4.46 -9.07
C ARG A 41 -3.50 -3.78 -7.76
N GLU A 42 -3.19 -4.40 -6.64
CA GLU A 42 -3.41 -3.88 -5.29
C GLU A 42 -2.58 -2.61 -5.07
N THR A 43 -1.31 -2.61 -5.48
CA THR A 43 -0.45 -1.42 -5.43
C THR A 43 -0.97 -0.30 -6.32
N ILE A 44 -1.43 -0.62 -7.54
CA ILE A 44 -2.04 0.37 -8.45
C ILE A 44 -3.29 1.01 -7.81
N ARG A 45 -4.16 0.21 -7.18
CA ARG A 45 -5.34 0.72 -6.48
C ARG A 45 -4.95 1.61 -5.29
N ALA A 46 -3.98 1.20 -4.49
CA ALA A 46 -3.51 1.99 -3.35
C ALA A 46 -2.92 3.34 -3.80
N ALA A 47 -2.21 3.38 -4.92
CA ALA A 47 -1.70 4.60 -5.51
C ALA A 47 -2.82 5.54 -5.97
N ASP A 48 -3.85 5.02 -6.64
CA ASP A 48 -5.01 5.83 -7.05
C ASP A 48 -5.79 6.38 -5.85
N GLU A 49 -5.95 5.59 -4.80
CA GLU A 49 -6.60 6.03 -3.56
C GLU A 49 -5.82 7.13 -2.84
N LEU A 50 -4.48 7.07 -2.82
CA LEU A 50 -3.66 8.17 -2.32
C LEU A 50 -3.77 9.42 -3.21
N ARG A 51 -3.74 9.25 -4.54
CA ARG A 51 -3.88 10.34 -5.51
C ARG A 51 -5.16 11.14 -5.27
N LYS A 52 -6.31 10.47 -5.11
CA LYS A 52 -7.61 11.13 -4.83
C LYS A 52 -7.58 11.99 -3.56
N VAL A 53 -6.94 11.51 -2.49
CA VAL A 53 -6.83 12.26 -1.23
C VAL A 53 -5.94 13.48 -1.38
N LEU A 54 -4.83 13.36 -2.12
CA LEU A 54 -3.95 14.50 -2.42
C LEU A 54 -4.67 15.57 -3.25
N GLU A 55 -5.40 15.16 -4.29
CA GLU A 55 -6.18 16.08 -5.15
C GLU A 55 -7.29 16.78 -4.38
N ALA A 56 -7.97 16.09 -3.46
CA ALA A 56 -9.01 16.70 -2.62
C ALA A 56 -8.45 17.67 -1.55
N SER A 57 -7.13 17.67 -1.33
CA SER A 57 -6.45 18.52 -0.33
C SER A 57 -5.76 19.74 -0.95
N GLN A 58 -5.90 19.95 -2.28
CA GLN A 58 -5.42 21.12 -3.02
C GLN A 58 -6.52 22.18 -3.14
#